data_AF-A0A8I6WW97-F1
#
_entry.id   AF-A0A8I6WW97-F1
#
_cell.length_a   1.000
_cell.length_b   1.000
_cell.length_c   1.000
_cell.angle_alpha   90.00
_cell.angle_beta   90.00
_cell.angle_gamma   90.00
#
_symmetry.space_group_name_H-M   'P 1'
#
loop_
_entity.id
_entity.type
_entity.pdbx_description
1 polymer ?
#
loop_
_entity_poly.entity_id
_entity_poly.type
_entity_poly.pdbx_seq_one_letter_code
_entity_poly.pdbx_strand_id
1 'polypeptide(L)'
;MAAVLVRELGEMEELVEEILIRLPKDEPGNLLRSSLVCKPWRGLLAGDGFRRRYGDFHQTPPMLGFFQNWPEPCAELWPTTDFLARDLDPQHHYSVEDCRHGRVLLRYLDEDANMARLVVWDPITGRQTVFGSLENEMSATGSWSASVLCAADNCRHGDCQSGPVRVVFVILHQEEQVATASVYSSETASWSSPAVTDIGMFEDEDEICFCTPSVLAGDALYFLLFRDQDVEDCSILEYNFGTSCLSEIHHPEEMEDASNSPILMVGEDGRLGIAHLFFFCLSIWWREVDPDGGVSWTQPRDIDLQTILPASDFTVSPELVGSVEGTDIIFVTTSLGTYEIDLKSLSLKMLSSKLDQHPHVRWTLFPYVSFYHPPAAAGGVLAEASSDEEPGHGNEEAEVSSIEEV
;
A
#
# COMPACT_ATOMS: atom_id res chain seq x y z
N MET A 1 -9.29 -49.58 15.78
CA MET A 1 -9.92 -48.38 16.36
C MET A 1 -9.14 -47.11 16.06
N ALA A 2 -7.86 -47.01 16.41
CA ALA A 2 -7.06 -45.79 16.17
C ALA A 2 -7.06 -45.32 14.70
N ALA A 3 -6.86 -46.22 13.73
CA ALA A 3 -6.85 -45.85 12.30
C ALA A 3 -8.21 -45.39 11.74
N VAL A 4 -9.32 -45.85 12.32
CA VAL A 4 -10.68 -45.45 11.91
C VAL A 4 -11.01 -44.08 12.48
N LEU A 5 -10.68 -43.86 13.76
CA LEU A 5 -10.82 -42.54 14.41
C LEU A 5 -9.94 -41.47 13.75
N VAL A 6 -8.72 -41.81 13.35
CA VAL A 6 -7.83 -40.90 12.60
C VAL A 6 -8.43 -40.54 11.24
N ARG A 7 -9.08 -41.49 10.56
CA ARG A 7 -9.75 -41.23 9.28
C ARG A 7 -11.00 -40.36 9.44
N GLU A 8 -11.84 -40.65 10.43
CA GLU A 8 -13.05 -39.87 10.72
C GLU A 8 -12.71 -38.44 11.18
N LEU A 9 -11.64 -38.26 11.95
CA LEU A 9 -11.15 -36.93 12.32
C LEU A 9 -10.61 -36.15 11.12
N GLY A 10 -9.90 -36.82 10.20
CA GLY A 10 -9.44 -36.21 8.94
C GLY A 10 -10.60 -35.81 8.02
N GLU A 11 -11.60 -36.66 7.84
CA GLU A 11 -12.80 -36.35 7.05
C GLU A 11 -13.59 -35.16 7.64
N MET A 12 -13.63 -35.03 8.96
CA MET A 12 -14.25 -33.89 9.63
C MET A 12 -13.44 -32.59 9.48
N GLU A 13 -12.11 -32.65 9.52
CA GLU A 13 -11.25 -31.49 9.26
C GLU A 13 -11.39 -30.98 7.82
N GLU A 14 -11.47 -31.88 6.83
CA GLU A 14 -11.72 -31.53 5.43
C GLU A 14 -13.09 -30.82 5.26
N LEU A 15 -14.15 -31.34 5.88
CA LEU A 15 -15.47 -30.70 5.84
C LEU A 15 -15.49 -29.33 6.50
N VAL A 16 -14.77 -29.17 7.61
CA VAL A 16 -14.61 -27.86 8.28
C VAL A 16 -13.89 -26.89 7.36
N GLU A 17 -12.79 -27.30 6.75
CA GLU A 17 -12.04 -26.47 5.80
C GLU A 17 -12.93 -26.03 4.63
N GLU A 18 -13.70 -26.94 4.03
CA GLU A 18 -14.65 -26.63 2.96
C GLU A 18 -15.67 -25.56 3.38
N ILE A 19 -16.21 -25.65 4.60
CA ILE A 19 -17.16 -24.66 5.10
C ILE A 19 -16.47 -23.30 5.28
N LEU A 20 -15.28 -23.29 5.89
CA LEU A 20 -14.55 -22.07 6.19
C LEU A 20 -14.05 -21.34 4.94
N ILE A 21 -13.71 -22.08 3.87
CA ILE A 21 -13.32 -21.48 2.57
C ILE A 21 -14.45 -20.65 1.96
N ARG A 22 -15.71 -21.05 2.19
CA ARG A 22 -16.89 -20.39 1.63
C ARG A 22 -17.32 -19.13 2.41
N LEU A 23 -16.65 -18.81 3.51
CA LEU A 23 -16.93 -17.57 4.24
C LEU A 23 -16.62 -16.34 3.37
N PRO A 24 -17.47 -15.30 3.37
CA PRO A 24 -17.28 -14.09 2.57
C PRO A 24 -15.92 -13.44 2.85
N LYS A 25 -15.21 -13.04 1.79
CA LYS A 25 -13.88 -12.42 1.88
C LYS A 25 -13.93 -11.01 2.44
N ASP A 26 -14.99 -10.28 2.13
CA ASP A 26 -15.31 -8.92 2.58
C ASP A 26 -15.75 -8.83 4.05
N GLU A 27 -15.92 -9.97 4.73
CA GLU A 27 -16.27 -10.04 6.16
C GLU A 27 -15.13 -10.70 6.98
N PRO A 28 -14.00 -10.01 7.20
CA PRO A 28 -12.82 -10.57 7.90
C PRO A 28 -13.14 -11.07 9.32
N GLY A 29 -14.15 -10.47 9.96
CA GLY A 29 -14.65 -10.87 11.27
C GLY A 29 -15.15 -12.32 11.33
N ASN A 30 -15.54 -12.94 10.21
CA ASN A 30 -16.00 -14.34 10.19
C ASN A 30 -14.83 -15.33 10.36
N LEU A 31 -13.72 -15.09 9.68
CA LEU A 31 -12.51 -15.91 9.84
C LEU A 31 -11.88 -15.69 11.22
N LEU A 32 -11.89 -14.45 11.73
CA LEU A 32 -11.47 -14.17 13.11
C LEU A 32 -12.31 -14.96 14.11
N ARG A 33 -13.64 -14.84 14.06
CA ARG A 33 -14.55 -15.58 14.96
C ARG A 33 -14.34 -17.09 14.86
N SER A 34 -14.14 -17.63 13.66
CA SER A 34 -13.85 -19.05 13.43
C SER A 34 -12.53 -19.49 14.08
N SER A 35 -11.48 -18.66 14.03
CA SER A 35 -10.19 -18.93 14.68
C SER A 35 -10.24 -18.94 16.21
N LEU A 36 -11.30 -18.37 16.79
CA LEU A 36 -11.51 -18.30 18.23
C LEU A 36 -12.33 -19.49 18.78
N VAL A 37 -12.93 -20.32 17.90
CA VAL A 37 -13.75 -21.47 18.31
C VAL A 37 -12.93 -22.53 19.04
N CYS A 38 -11.82 -22.97 18.46
CA CYS A 38 -10.93 -23.98 19.07
C CYS A 38 -9.50 -23.93 18.49
N LYS A 39 -8.56 -24.58 19.19
CA LYS A 39 -7.15 -24.64 18.74
C LYS A 39 -6.96 -25.30 17.37
N PRO A 40 -7.64 -26.42 17.03
CA PRO A 40 -7.55 -27.01 15.69
C PRO A 40 -7.99 -26.06 14.57
N TRP A 41 -9.13 -25.37 14.73
CA TRP A 41 -9.61 -24.41 13.72
C TRP A 41 -8.65 -23.22 13.57
N ARG A 42 -8.09 -22.74 14.68
CA ARG A 42 -7.04 -21.73 14.63
C ARG A 42 -5.83 -22.20 13.84
N GLY A 43 -5.35 -23.42 14.09
CA GLY A 43 -4.22 -24.01 13.38
C GLY A 43 -4.50 -24.18 11.88
N LEU A 44 -5.70 -24.65 11.53
CA LEU A 44 -6.17 -24.78 10.16
C LEU A 44 -6.15 -23.42 9.44
N LEU A 45 -6.82 -22.41 10.01
CA LEU A 45 -6.93 -21.07 9.41
C LEU A 45 -5.59 -20.33 9.30
N ALA A 46 -4.66 -20.60 10.22
CA ALA A 46 -3.33 -20.01 10.19
C ALA A 46 -2.39 -20.71 9.18
N GLY A 47 -2.72 -21.93 8.73
CA GLY A 47 -1.87 -22.74 7.87
C GLY A 47 -1.90 -22.36 6.39
N ASP A 48 -0.76 -22.45 5.73
CA ASP A 48 -0.57 -22.08 4.31
C ASP A 48 -1.51 -22.85 3.36
N GLY A 49 -1.88 -24.09 3.72
CA GLY A 49 -2.83 -24.90 2.96
C GLY A 49 -4.20 -24.24 2.84
N PHE A 50 -4.76 -23.81 3.99
CA PHE A 50 -6.04 -23.11 4.02
C PHE A 50 -5.97 -21.80 3.25
N ARG A 51 -4.95 -20.98 3.50
CA ARG A 51 -4.80 -19.66 2.86
C ARG A 51 -4.73 -19.76 1.35
N ARG A 52 -3.96 -20.73 0.82
CA ARG A 52 -3.90 -21.02 -0.62
C ARG A 52 -5.28 -21.40 -1.15
N ARG A 53 -5.97 -22.34 -0.50
CA ARG A 53 -7.29 -22.78 -0.95
C ARG A 53 -8.34 -21.68 -0.87
N TYR A 54 -8.26 -20.82 0.14
CA TYR A 54 -9.10 -19.65 0.32
C TYR A 54 -8.89 -18.65 -0.82
N GLY A 55 -7.63 -18.32 -1.12
CA GLY A 55 -7.26 -17.47 -2.24
C GLY A 55 -7.67 -18.06 -3.59
N ASP A 56 -7.52 -19.37 -3.79
CA ASP A 56 -7.91 -20.05 -5.02
C ASP A 56 -9.42 -20.01 -5.27
N PHE A 57 -10.20 -20.10 -4.18
CA PHE A 57 -11.65 -20.03 -4.24
C PHE A 57 -12.15 -18.61 -4.52
N HIS A 58 -11.55 -17.60 -3.89
CA HIS A 58 -12.00 -16.20 -3.94
C HIS A 58 -11.33 -15.35 -5.02
N GLN A 59 -10.19 -15.80 -5.53
CA GLN A 59 -9.32 -15.20 -6.54
C GLN A 59 -8.79 -13.81 -6.15
N THR A 60 -9.64 -12.80 -6.21
CA THR A 60 -9.29 -11.41 -5.93
C THR A 60 -9.44 -11.11 -4.43
N PRO A 61 -8.40 -10.61 -3.75
CA PRO A 61 -8.53 -10.16 -2.37
C PRO A 61 -9.47 -8.95 -2.25
N PRO A 62 -10.20 -8.79 -1.12
CA PRO A 62 -11.03 -7.62 -0.86
C PRO A 62 -10.18 -6.40 -0.44
N MET A 63 -10.71 -5.20 -0.66
CA MET A 63 -10.20 -3.98 -0.03
C MET A 63 -10.70 -3.94 1.43
N LEU A 64 -9.79 -4.16 2.38
CA LEU A 64 -10.11 -4.16 3.81
C LEU A 64 -10.17 -2.75 4.41
N GLY A 65 -9.50 -1.80 3.75
CA GLY A 65 -9.49 -0.38 4.07
C GLY A 65 -8.58 0.37 3.10
N PHE A 66 -8.25 1.59 3.43
CA PHE A 66 -7.31 2.41 2.67
C PHE A 66 -6.54 3.36 3.59
N PHE A 67 -5.36 3.78 3.13
CA PHE A 67 -4.60 4.86 3.75
C PHE A 67 -4.73 6.13 2.92
N GLN A 68 -4.48 7.27 3.56
CA GLN A 68 -4.45 8.55 2.90
C GLN A 68 -3.15 9.26 3.24
N ASN A 69 -2.56 9.96 2.27
CA ASN A 69 -1.46 10.85 2.57
C ASN A 69 -1.95 12.14 3.23
N TRP A 70 -1.25 12.60 4.26
CA TRP A 70 -1.56 13.79 5.05
C TRP A 70 -0.39 14.78 5.01
N PRO A 71 -0.65 16.10 5.13
CA PRO A 71 0.42 17.10 5.23
C PRO A 71 1.37 16.82 6.40
N GLU A 72 0.83 16.29 7.50
CA GLU A 72 1.59 15.79 8.63
C GLU A 72 1.70 14.27 8.54
N PRO A 73 2.84 13.64 8.88
CA PRO A 73 2.99 12.19 8.78
C PRO A 73 1.92 11.45 9.59
N CYS A 74 1.04 10.75 8.88
CA CYS A 74 0.01 9.91 9.47
C CYS A 74 -0.17 8.64 8.62
N ALA A 75 -0.12 7.49 9.27
CA ALA A 75 -0.36 6.18 8.67
C ALA A 75 -1.62 5.53 9.27
N GLU A 76 -2.74 6.26 9.26
CA GLU A 76 -4.03 5.77 9.75
C GLU A 76 -4.77 4.98 8.65
N LEU A 77 -5.16 3.75 8.98
CA LEU A 77 -6.01 2.93 8.14
C LEU A 77 -7.47 3.32 8.35
N TRP A 78 -8.15 3.68 7.26
CA TRP A 78 -9.60 3.87 7.23
C TRP A 78 -10.28 2.56 6.80
N PRO A 79 -10.93 1.85 7.73
CA PRO A 79 -11.49 0.54 7.43
C PRO A 79 -12.75 0.66 6.56
N THR A 80 -12.85 -0.21 5.56
CA THR A 80 -14.06 -0.42 4.74
C THR A 80 -14.82 -1.68 5.14
N THR A 81 -14.28 -2.41 6.12
CA THR A 81 -14.77 -3.67 6.67
C THR A 81 -14.59 -3.67 8.20
N ASP A 82 -14.93 -4.76 8.88
CA ASP A 82 -14.62 -4.94 10.32
C ASP A 82 -13.13 -5.22 10.60
N PHE A 83 -12.24 -5.06 9.61
CA PHE A 83 -10.80 -5.24 9.78
C PHE A 83 -10.21 -4.12 10.65
N LEU A 84 -9.30 -4.52 11.54
CA LEU A 84 -8.49 -3.61 12.34
C LEU A 84 -7.02 -3.97 12.13
N ALA A 85 -6.24 -2.96 11.75
CA ALA A 85 -4.80 -3.09 11.68
C ALA A 85 -4.18 -3.19 13.08
N ARG A 86 -2.99 -3.78 13.15
CA ARG A 86 -2.15 -3.73 14.37
C ARG A 86 -1.53 -2.36 14.54
N ASP A 87 -1.29 -1.96 15.79
CA ASP A 87 -0.70 -0.65 16.04
C ASP A 87 0.74 -0.58 15.49
N LEU A 88 1.08 0.58 14.93
CA LEU A 88 2.45 0.96 14.60
C LEU A 88 3.21 1.38 15.86
N ASP A 89 4.54 1.49 15.77
CA ASP A 89 5.33 2.02 16.88
C ASP A 89 4.96 3.51 17.09
N PRO A 90 4.40 3.89 18.24
CA PRO A 90 3.97 5.26 18.48
C PRO A 90 5.15 6.25 18.58
N GLN A 91 6.40 5.78 18.65
CA GLN A 91 7.58 6.64 18.71
C GLN A 91 7.92 7.29 17.37
N HIS A 92 7.38 6.78 16.27
CA HIS A 92 7.71 7.24 14.93
C HIS A 92 6.52 7.89 14.23
N HIS A 93 6.79 8.99 13.55
CA HIS A 93 5.83 9.69 12.71
C HIS A 93 5.89 9.13 11.30
N TYR A 94 4.98 8.21 10.98
CA TYR A 94 4.97 7.49 9.70
C TYR A 94 4.17 8.21 8.62
N SER A 95 4.72 8.27 7.41
CA SER A 95 4.02 8.58 6.16
C SER A 95 3.86 7.31 5.33
N VAL A 96 2.75 7.18 4.60
CA VAL A 96 2.53 6.06 3.68
C VAL A 96 3.08 6.41 2.30
N GLU A 97 3.92 5.54 1.77
CA GLU A 97 4.56 5.72 0.45
C GLU A 97 3.96 4.79 -0.61
N ASP A 98 3.54 3.59 -0.21
CA ASP A 98 2.93 2.62 -1.11
C ASP A 98 2.13 1.55 -0.33
N CYS A 99 1.16 0.92 -0.99
CA CYS A 99 0.38 -0.17 -0.42
C CYS A 99 0.07 -1.21 -1.48
N ARG A 100 0.73 -2.37 -1.40
CA ARG A 100 0.62 -3.41 -2.41
C ARG A 100 0.82 -4.79 -1.81
N HIS A 101 0.11 -5.78 -2.34
CA HIS A 101 0.29 -7.19 -1.98
C HIS A 101 0.12 -7.49 -0.47
N GLY A 102 -0.82 -6.81 0.18
CA GLY A 102 -1.07 -6.92 1.63
C GLY A 102 0.04 -6.34 2.52
N ARG A 103 0.89 -5.47 1.97
CA ARG A 103 1.96 -4.77 2.70
C ARG A 103 1.84 -3.27 2.50
N VAL A 104 2.31 -2.52 3.50
CA VAL A 104 2.37 -1.06 3.47
C VAL A 104 3.82 -0.64 3.57
N LEU A 105 4.27 0.16 2.62
CA LEU A 105 5.56 0.83 2.68
C LEU A 105 5.37 2.15 3.40
N LEU A 106 6.10 2.31 4.49
CA LEU A 106 6.08 3.50 5.33
C LEU A 106 7.44 4.18 5.30
N ARG A 107 7.42 5.49 5.49
CA ARG A 107 8.60 6.29 5.80
C ARG A 107 8.46 6.91 7.18
N TYR A 108 9.55 7.01 7.92
CA TYR A 108 9.65 7.89 9.07
C TYR A 108 11.02 8.59 9.07
N LEU A 109 11.12 9.71 9.78
CA LEU A 109 12.39 10.39 10.03
C LEU A 109 13.02 9.81 11.30
N ASP A 110 14.21 9.25 11.16
CA ASP A 110 15.06 8.85 12.29
C ASP A 110 15.75 10.11 12.82
N GLU A 111 15.27 10.66 13.93
CA GLU A 111 15.76 11.92 14.50
C GLU A 111 17.23 11.84 14.94
N ASP A 112 17.66 10.68 15.45
CA ASP A 112 19.03 10.47 15.92
C ASP A 112 20.01 10.44 14.74
N ALA A 113 19.63 9.78 13.64
CA ALA A 113 20.44 9.72 12.43
C ALA A 113 20.25 10.94 11.50
N ASN A 114 19.19 11.72 11.69
CA ASN A 114 18.70 12.74 10.76
C ASN A 114 18.53 12.20 9.33
N MET A 115 17.93 11.01 9.20
CA MET A 115 17.75 10.32 7.91
C MET A 115 16.36 9.72 7.79
N ALA A 116 15.80 9.78 6.58
CA ALA A 116 14.58 9.03 6.29
C ALA A 116 14.85 7.52 6.31
N ARG A 117 13.93 6.77 6.91
CA ARG A 117 13.95 5.30 6.95
C ARG A 117 12.71 4.77 6.28
N LEU A 118 12.87 3.71 5.50
CA LEU A 118 11.76 2.96 4.94
C LEU A 118 11.48 1.72 5.78
N VAL A 119 10.19 1.44 5.99
CA VAL A 119 9.69 0.26 6.69
C VAL A 119 8.63 -0.41 5.83
N VAL A 120 8.72 -1.73 5.70
CA VAL A 120 7.57 -2.52 5.25
C VAL A 120 6.84 -3.05 6.46
N TRP A 121 5.57 -2.69 6.56
CA TRP A 121 4.67 -3.09 7.62
C TRP A 121 3.59 -4.04 7.08
N ASP A 122 3.30 -5.08 7.86
CA ASP A 122 2.16 -5.98 7.67
C ASP A 122 1.05 -5.58 8.68
N PRO A 123 -0.05 -4.97 8.22
CA PRO A 123 -1.14 -4.55 9.10
C PRO A 123 -1.87 -5.68 9.83
N ILE A 124 -1.83 -6.91 9.31
CA ILE A 124 -2.51 -8.07 9.92
C ILE A 124 -1.69 -8.62 11.09
N THR A 125 -0.38 -8.81 10.88
CA THR A 125 0.51 -9.41 11.88
C THR A 125 1.21 -8.40 12.77
N GLY A 126 1.31 -7.14 12.34
CA GLY A 126 2.11 -6.09 13.00
C GLY A 126 3.60 -6.22 12.73
N ARG A 127 4.04 -7.17 11.90
CA ARG A 127 5.45 -7.36 11.58
C ARG A 127 5.98 -6.17 10.79
N GLN A 128 7.14 -5.67 11.18
CA GLN A 128 7.85 -4.60 10.48
C GLN A 128 9.22 -5.10 10.01
N THR A 129 9.63 -4.66 8.82
CA THR A 129 10.98 -4.88 8.29
C THR A 129 11.54 -3.52 7.89
N VAL A 130 12.53 -3.05 8.64
CA VAL A 130 13.24 -1.79 8.37
C VAL A 130 14.30 -2.05 7.31
N PHE A 131 14.37 -1.21 6.29
CA PHE A 131 15.43 -1.28 5.28
C PHE A 131 16.65 -0.47 5.73
N GLY A 132 17.84 -0.96 5.37
CA GLY A 132 19.08 -0.21 5.55
C GLY A 132 18.97 1.16 4.86
N SER A 133 19.64 2.17 5.43
CA SER A 133 19.67 3.50 4.83
C SER A 133 20.25 3.41 3.42
N LEU A 134 19.64 4.12 2.46
CA LEU A 134 20.29 4.41 1.19
C LEU A 134 21.38 5.44 1.50
N GLU A 135 22.57 4.94 1.85
CA GLU A 135 23.70 5.77 2.20
C GLU A 135 23.92 6.80 1.07
N ASN A 136 23.95 8.08 1.47
CA ASN A 136 24.29 9.25 0.65
C ASN A 136 23.21 9.85 -0.29
N GLU A 137 22.04 9.24 -0.50
CA GLU A 137 21.05 9.75 -1.49
C GLU A 137 19.68 10.11 -0.89
N MET A 138 19.35 9.67 0.33
CA MET A 138 18.16 10.11 1.06
C MET A 138 18.40 11.45 1.77
N SER A 139 18.80 12.48 1.03
CA SER A 139 18.69 13.84 1.56
C SER A 139 17.21 14.21 1.64
N ALA A 140 16.82 14.98 2.66
CA ALA A 140 15.44 15.41 2.88
C ALA A 140 14.92 16.40 1.80
N THR A 141 15.70 16.68 0.75
CA THR A 141 15.49 17.79 -0.19
C THR A 141 15.24 17.34 -1.63
N GLY A 142 15.48 16.07 -2.00
CA GLY A 142 15.21 15.55 -3.34
C GLY A 142 13.80 14.98 -3.49
N SER A 143 13.25 15.04 -4.71
CA SER A 143 11.97 14.39 -5.06
C SER A 143 12.20 12.93 -5.41
N TRP A 144 11.47 12.03 -4.75
CA TRP A 144 11.61 10.57 -4.91
C TRP A 144 10.27 9.85 -4.73
N SER A 145 10.21 8.61 -5.20
CA SER A 145 9.08 7.69 -4.99
C SER A 145 9.59 6.30 -4.65
N ALA A 146 8.83 5.56 -3.85
CA ALA A 146 9.18 4.20 -3.48
C ALA A 146 7.98 3.26 -3.62
N SER A 147 8.22 2.00 -3.94
CA SER A 147 7.13 1.01 -4.11
C SER A 147 7.54 -0.36 -3.63
N VAL A 148 6.65 -1.02 -2.89
CA VAL A 148 6.82 -2.35 -2.34
C VAL A 148 6.21 -3.41 -3.26
N LEU A 149 6.96 -4.49 -3.47
CA LEU A 149 6.56 -5.62 -4.28
C LEU A 149 6.82 -6.93 -3.57
N CYS A 150 6.00 -7.92 -3.90
CA CYS A 150 6.31 -9.29 -3.54
C CYS A 150 7.45 -9.79 -4.44
N ALA A 151 8.43 -10.47 -3.84
CA ALA A 151 9.52 -11.10 -4.58
C ALA A 151 9.40 -12.63 -4.65
N ALA A 152 8.31 -13.22 -4.14
CA ALA A 152 8.15 -14.66 -4.13
C ALA A 152 7.89 -15.20 -5.55
N ASP A 153 8.65 -16.22 -5.95
CA ASP A 153 8.48 -16.88 -7.25
C ASP A 153 7.08 -17.50 -7.40
N ASN A 154 6.47 -17.33 -8.57
CA ASN A 154 5.13 -17.85 -8.89
C ASN A 154 4.06 -17.51 -7.84
N CYS A 155 4.16 -16.32 -7.24
CA CYS A 155 3.22 -15.89 -6.24
C CYS A 155 1.89 -15.46 -6.84
N ARG A 156 0.78 -15.85 -6.21
CA ARG A 156 -0.57 -15.39 -6.57
C ARG A 156 -0.95 -14.06 -5.89
N HIS A 157 0.00 -13.45 -5.20
CA HIS A 157 -0.07 -12.16 -4.50
C HIS A 157 -1.21 -11.96 -3.47
N GLY A 158 -2.07 -12.96 -3.23
CA GLY A 158 -3.13 -12.92 -2.21
C GLY A 158 -2.70 -13.34 -0.79
N ASP A 159 -1.61 -14.09 -0.63
CA ASP A 159 -1.10 -14.59 0.68
C ASP A 159 0.42 -14.45 0.76
N CYS A 160 0.94 -13.34 0.23
CA CYS A 160 2.38 -13.19 0.06
C CYS A 160 3.03 -12.28 1.10
N GLN A 161 2.25 -11.79 2.06
CA GLN A 161 2.62 -10.86 3.13
C GLN A 161 3.84 -11.35 3.92
N SER A 162 3.93 -12.67 4.12
CA SER A 162 5.01 -13.30 4.87
C SER A 162 6.30 -13.53 4.05
N GLY A 163 6.21 -13.50 2.72
CA GLY A 163 7.29 -13.82 1.79
C GLY A 163 8.31 -12.70 1.58
N PRO A 164 9.34 -12.95 0.74
CA PRO A 164 10.35 -11.96 0.41
C PRO A 164 9.75 -10.76 -0.32
N VAL A 165 10.46 -9.63 -0.19
CA VAL A 165 10.02 -8.31 -0.60
C VAL A 165 11.09 -7.67 -1.50
N ARG A 166 10.63 -6.95 -2.52
CA ARG A 166 11.42 -5.98 -3.26
C ARG A 166 10.90 -4.58 -2.98
N VAL A 167 11.81 -3.61 -2.90
CA VAL A 167 11.44 -2.20 -2.85
C VAL A 167 12.14 -1.51 -4.01
N VAL A 168 11.37 -0.89 -4.89
CA VAL A 168 11.90 -0.03 -5.95
C VAL A 168 11.92 1.39 -5.42
N PHE A 169 13.05 2.06 -5.59
CA PHE A 169 13.26 3.43 -5.17
C PHE A 169 13.68 4.25 -6.38
N VAL A 170 12.95 5.32 -6.67
CA VAL A 170 13.19 6.22 -7.80
C VAL A 170 13.49 7.60 -7.27
N ILE A 171 14.60 8.19 -7.70
CA ILE A 171 15.07 9.52 -7.29
C ILE A 171 15.18 10.39 -8.52
N LEU A 172 14.77 11.64 -8.38
CA LEU A 172 15.01 12.69 -9.36
C LEU A 172 16.23 13.50 -8.93
N HIS A 173 17.21 13.55 -9.81
CA HIS A 173 18.41 14.36 -9.66
C HIS A 173 18.24 15.60 -10.53
N GLN A 174 17.69 16.67 -9.93
CA GLN A 174 17.32 17.88 -10.67
C GLN A 174 18.55 18.57 -11.28
N GLU A 175 19.68 18.65 -10.58
CA GLU A 175 20.88 19.31 -11.13
C GLU A 175 21.42 18.57 -12.37
N GLU A 176 21.37 17.24 -12.34
CA GLU A 176 21.83 16.37 -13.42
C GLU A 176 20.76 16.08 -14.47
N GLN A 177 19.50 16.45 -14.22
CA GLN A 177 18.37 16.25 -15.13
C GLN A 177 18.15 14.76 -15.48
N VAL A 178 18.37 13.89 -14.49
CA VAL A 178 18.22 12.43 -14.62
C VAL A 178 17.34 11.86 -13.53
N ALA A 179 16.65 10.77 -13.85
CA ALA A 179 16.03 9.91 -12.86
C ALA A 179 16.86 8.64 -12.68
N THR A 180 16.97 8.17 -11.44
CA THR A 180 17.64 6.91 -11.11
C THR A 180 16.69 5.97 -10.39
N ALA A 181 16.71 4.68 -10.73
CA ALA A 181 15.93 3.65 -10.06
C ALA A 181 16.82 2.53 -9.52
N SER A 182 16.66 2.21 -8.24
CA SER A 182 17.38 1.14 -7.54
C SER A 182 16.39 0.18 -6.89
N VAL A 183 16.73 -1.11 -6.87
CA VAL A 183 15.85 -2.14 -6.31
C VAL A 183 16.53 -2.83 -5.14
N TYR A 184 15.91 -2.73 -3.97
CA TYR A 184 16.29 -3.53 -2.80
C TYR A 184 15.66 -4.92 -2.88
N SER A 185 16.43 -5.95 -2.53
CA SER A 185 15.93 -7.31 -2.32
C SER A 185 16.09 -7.73 -0.86
N SER A 186 15.00 -8.18 -0.23
CA SER A 186 15.05 -8.72 1.13
C SER A 186 15.82 -10.04 1.23
N GLU A 187 15.98 -10.76 0.12
CA GLU A 187 16.67 -12.06 0.12
C GLU A 187 18.19 -11.90 0.18
N THR A 188 18.71 -10.88 -0.52
CA THR A 188 20.15 -10.58 -0.54
C THR A 188 20.53 -9.47 0.43
N ALA A 189 19.55 -8.79 1.01
CA ALA A 189 19.72 -7.61 1.86
C ALA A 189 20.59 -6.53 1.18
N SER A 190 20.40 -6.31 -0.12
CA SER A 190 21.21 -5.42 -0.93
C SER A 190 20.40 -4.69 -1.98
N TRP A 191 20.89 -3.52 -2.37
CA TRP A 191 20.39 -2.74 -3.51
C TRP A 191 21.04 -3.22 -4.82
N SER A 192 20.30 -3.14 -5.92
CA SER A 192 20.83 -3.29 -7.27
C SER A 192 21.70 -2.09 -7.66
N SER A 193 22.46 -2.22 -8.74
CA SER A 193 23.01 -1.04 -9.41
C SER A 193 21.86 -0.14 -9.89
N PRO A 194 21.99 1.19 -9.80
CA PRO A 194 20.97 2.11 -10.27
C PRO A 194 20.85 2.03 -11.79
N ALA A 195 19.61 1.94 -12.27
CA ALA A 195 19.27 2.27 -13.66
C ALA A 195 19.10 3.78 -13.78
N VAL A 196 19.51 4.37 -14.89
CA VAL A 196 19.48 5.82 -15.10
C VAL A 196 18.77 6.14 -16.40
N THR A 197 17.91 7.16 -16.40
CA THR A 197 17.34 7.75 -17.61
C THR A 197 17.46 9.26 -17.56
N ASP A 198 17.69 9.86 -18.71
CA ASP A 198 17.52 11.30 -18.93
C ASP A 198 16.02 11.61 -18.83
N ILE A 199 15.66 12.74 -18.19
CA ILE A 199 14.27 13.20 -18.05
C ILE A 199 14.04 14.54 -18.77
N GLY A 200 14.97 14.98 -19.63
CA GLY A 200 14.89 16.23 -20.38
C GLY A 200 15.33 17.45 -19.57
N MET A 201 15.50 18.58 -20.26
CA MET A 201 15.90 19.87 -19.67
C MET A 201 14.68 20.60 -19.10
N PHE A 202 14.79 21.07 -17.86
CA PHE A 202 13.81 21.92 -17.17
C PHE A 202 14.37 23.32 -16.95
N GLU A 203 13.49 24.30 -16.76
CA GLU A 203 13.92 25.62 -16.29
C GLU A 203 14.22 25.53 -14.77
N ASP A 204 15.22 26.26 -14.28
CA ASP A 204 15.70 26.17 -12.89
C ASP A 204 14.63 26.50 -11.81
N GLU A 205 13.45 26.97 -12.23
CA GLU A 205 12.32 27.34 -11.37
C GLU A 205 11.22 26.25 -11.28
N ASP A 206 11.29 25.17 -12.09
CA ASP A 206 10.26 24.14 -12.16
C ASP A 206 10.39 23.10 -11.02
N GLU A 207 9.34 22.95 -10.20
CA GLU A 207 9.28 21.88 -9.21
C GLU A 207 8.78 20.57 -9.84
N ILE A 208 9.56 19.49 -9.71
CA ILE A 208 9.21 18.17 -10.24
C ILE A 208 8.88 17.23 -9.09
N CYS A 209 7.65 16.72 -9.04
CA CYS A 209 7.19 15.82 -8.00
C CYS A 209 6.71 14.47 -8.53
N PHE A 210 6.84 13.47 -7.66
CA PHE A 210 5.90 12.35 -7.66
C PHE A 210 4.72 12.73 -6.78
N CYS A 211 3.52 12.71 -7.37
CA CYS A 211 2.32 13.17 -6.68
C CYS A 211 1.19 12.11 -6.67
N THR A 212 1.45 10.90 -7.18
CA THR A 212 0.52 9.75 -7.14
C THR A 212 1.27 8.44 -6.89
N PRO A 213 0.59 7.38 -6.41
CA PRO A 213 1.17 6.06 -6.28
C PRO A 213 1.62 5.53 -7.63
N SER A 214 2.65 4.68 -7.61
CA SER A 214 3.01 3.90 -8.79
C SER A 214 1.97 2.82 -9.08
N VAL A 215 1.99 2.30 -10.31
CA VAL A 215 1.21 1.10 -10.65
C VAL A 215 2.07 0.02 -11.29
N LEU A 216 1.72 -1.25 -11.05
CA LEU A 216 2.37 -2.42 -11.63
C LEU A 216 1.54 -2.99 -12.78
N ALA A 217 2.04 -2.85 -14.02
CA ALA A 217 1.42 -3.43 -15.20
C ALA A 217 2.40 -4.40 -15.89
N GLY A 218 2.04 -5.68 -15.93
CA GLY A 218 2.95 -6.73 -16.39
C GLY A 218 4.23 -6.80 -15.55
N ASP A 219 5.38 -6.77 -16.21
CA ASP A 219 6.71 -6.83 -15.57
C ASP A 219 7.36 -5.44 -15.41
N ALA A 220 6.57 -4.39 -15.26
CA ALA A 220 7.09 -3.04 -15.06
C ALA A 220 6.27 -2.21 -14.06
N LEU A 221 6.98 -1.38 -13.30
CA LEU A 221 6.38 -0.33 -12.47
C LEU A 221 6.34 0.98 -13.25
N TYR A 222 5.24 1.70 -13.11
CA TYR A 222 5.01 2.99 -13.74
C TYR A 222 4.79 4.06 -12.68
N PHE A 223 5.51 5.18 -12.81
CA PHE A 223 5.44 6.32 -11.90
C PHE A 223 5.03 7.55 -12.69
N LEU A 224 4.04 8.28 -12.19
CA LEU A 224 3.61 9.53 -12.81
C LEU A 224 4.47 10.68 -12.28
N LEU A 225 5.08 11.41 -13.20
CA LEU A 225 5.98 12.51 -12.95
C LEU A 225 5.33 13.81 -13.40
N PHE A 226 5.22 14.80 -12.51
CA PHE A 226 4.65 16.12 -12.81
C PHE A 226 5.76 17.13 -13.01
N ARG A 227 5.65 17.93 -14.08
CA ARG A 227 6.62 18.93 -14.51
C ARG A 227 5.90 20.28 -14.45
N ASP A 228 6.30 21.16 -13.53
CA ASP A 228 5.72 22.50 -13.27
C ASP A 228 4.34 22.50 -12.56
N GLN A 229 4.08 23.55 -11.77
CA GLN A 229 2.83 23.86 -11.10
C GLN A 229 1.87 24.68 -11.99
N ASP A 230 2.38 25.43 -12.98
CA ASP A 230 1.59 26.38 -13.78
C ASP A 230 1.13 25.84 -15.14
N VAL A 231 1.83 24.83 -15.69
CA VAL A 231 1.44 24.07 -16.90
C VAL A 231 1.53 22.60 -16.54
N GLU A 232 0.39 21.88 -16.49
CA GLU A 232 0.33 20.49 -16.03
C GLU A 232 0.89 19.49 -17.09
N ASP A 233 2.16 19.65 -17.48
CA ASP A 233 2.87 18.62 -18.24
C ASP A 233 3.21 17.44 -17.32
N CYS A 234 2.91 16.23 -17.76
CA CYS A 234 3.23 15.02 -17.03
C CYS A 234 3.91 14.00 -17.91
N SER A 235 4.69 13.14 -17.29
CA SER A 235 5.36 12.03 -18.00
C SER A 235 5.30 10.79 -17.14
N ILE A 236 5.57 9.63 -17.73
CA ILE A 236 5.49 8.36 -17.04
C ILE A 236 6.86 7.71 -17.07
N LEU A 237 7.45 7.46 -15.90
CA LEU A 237 8.65 6.66 -15.78
C LEU A 237 8.28 5.17 -15.73
N GLU A 238 8.83 4.37 -16.62
CA GLU A 238 8.74 2.90 -16.63
C GLU A 238 10.04 2.31 -16.07
N TYR A 239 9.94 1.58 -14.97
CA TYR A 239 11.00 0.68 -14.51
C TYR A 239 10.65 -0.76 -14.88
N ASN A 240 11.38 -1.31 -15.84
CA ASN A 240 11.15 -2.65 -16.37
C ASN A 240 12.01 -3.69 -15.63
N PHE A 241 11.39 -4.66 -14.96
CA PHE A 241 12.11 -5.67 -14.19
C PHE A 241 12.89 -6.66 -15.07
N GLY A 242 12.37 -6.97 -16.27
CA GLY A 242 12.98 -7.92 -17.20
C GLY A 242 14.30 -7.40 -17.76
N THR A 243 14.38 -6.10 -18.06
CA THR A 243 15.60 -5.46 -18.59
C THR A 243 16.42 -4.76 -17.51
N SER A 244 15.84 -4.54 -16.33
CA SER A 244 16.41 -3.69 -15.27
C SER A 244 16.75 -2.27 -15.78
N CYS A 245 15.91 -1.74 -16.66
CA CYS A 245 16.07 -0.42 -17.25
C CYS A 245 14.98 0.53 -16.75
N LEU A 246 15.34 1.79 -16.63
CA LEU A 246 14.44 2.92 -16.43
C LEU A 246 14.32 3.65 -17.76
N SER A 247 13.10 4.05 -18.13
CA SER A 247 12.84 4.84 -19.34
C SER A 247 11.65 5.76 -19.12
N GLU A 248 11.61 6.84 -19.88
CA GLU A 248 10.47 7.76 -19.90
C GLU A 248 9.50 7.40 -21.04
N ILE A 249 8.21 7.53 -20.76
CA ILE A 249 7.10 7.37 -21.69
C ILE A 249 6.26 8.64 -21.67
N HIS A 250 5.86 9.09 -22.84
CA HIS A 250 4.93 10.22 -22.98
C HIS A 250 3.48 9.79 -22.75
N HIS A 251 2.71 10.68 -22.12
CA HIS A 251 1.27 10.56 -21.99
C HIS A 251 0.57 10.77 -23.36
N PRO A 252 -0.74 10.47 -23.50
CA PRO A 252 -1.47 10.68 -24.75
C PRO A 252 -1.46 12.14 -25.21
N GLU A 253 -1.22 12.41 -26.51
CA GLU A 253 -1.18 13.78 -27.08
C GLU A 253 -2.53 14.52 -26.97
N GLU A 254 -3.66 13.80 -26.86
CA GLU A 254 -4.99 14.40 -26.75
C GLU A 254 -5.36 14.87 -25.34
N MET A 255 -4.48 14.67 -24.35
CA MET A 255 -4.68 15.21 -23.01
C MET A 255 -4.51 16.74 -23.06
N GLU A 256 -5.57 17.50 -22.80
CA GLU A 256 -5.52 18.97 -22.77
C GLU A 256 -4.74 19.48 -21.53
N ASP A 257 -4.00 20.59 -21.70
CA ASP A 257 -3.18 21.26 -20.65
C ASP A 257 -3.98 21.91 -19.49
N ALA A 258 -5.21 21.46 -19.21
CA ALA A 258 -6.10 22.14 -18.27
C ALA A 258 -6.59 21.23 -17.14
N SER A 259 -5.95 21.41 -15.98
CA SER A 259 -6.31 21.03 -14.60
C SER A 259 -7.14 19.77 -14.39
N ASN A 260 -6.45 18.69 -13.99
CA ASN A 260 -6.64 18.02 -12.70
C ASN A 260 -5.90 16.68 -12.71
N SER A 261 -4.80 16.63 -11.96
CA SER A 261 -4.30 15.46 -11.23
C SER A 261 -4.59 14.08 -11.87
N PRO A 262 -4.03 13.78 -13.05
CA PRO A 262 -4.13 12.44 -13.63
C PRO A 262 -3.65 11.38 -12.63
N ILE A 263 -4.23 10.19 -12.74
CA ILE A 263 -3.78 9.01 -12.02
C ILE A 263 -3.45 7.89 -12.99
N LEU A 264 -2.50 7.06 -12.61
CA LEU A 264 -2.27 5.79 -13.27
C LEU A 264 -3.25 4.74 -12.72
N MET A 265 -3.60 3.79 -13.58
CA MET A 265 -4.43 2.64 -13.22
C MET A 265 -4.01 1.40 -14.01
N VAL A 266 -4.41 0.24 -13.51
CA VAL A 266 -4.18 -1.04 -14.19
C VAL A 266 -5.50 -1.80 -14.18
N GLY A 267 -6.04 -2.04 -15.38
CA GLY A 267 -7.32 -2.70 -15.55
C GLY A 267 -7.25 -4.19 -15.22
N GLU A 268 -8.41 -4.85 -15.16
CA GLU A 268 -8.49 -6.30 -14.91
C GLU A 268 -7.77 -7.15 -15.97
N ASP A 269 -7.58 -6.61 -17.17
CA ASP A 269 -6.83 -7.24 -18.27
C ASP A 269 -5.31 -7.01 -18.16
N GLY A 270 -4.86 -6.31 -17.11
CA GLY A 270 -3.45 -6.04 -16.84
C GLY A 270 -2.86 -4.89 -17.67
N ARG A 271 -3.67 -4.16 -18.43
CA ARG A 271 -3.19 -3.02 -19.21
C ARG A 271 -2.98 -1.80 -18.35
N LEU A 272 -1.89 -1.07 -18.63
CA LEU A 272 -1.67 0.25 -18.08
C LEU A 272 -2.70 1.22 -18.65
N GLY A 273 -3.30 2.02 -17.79
CA GLY A 273 -4.18 3.13 -18.17
C GLY A 273 -3.79 4.41 -17.46
N ILE A 274 -4.21 5.53 -18.06
CA ILE A 274 -4.17 6.85 -17.45
C ILE A 274 -5.58 7.42 -17.43
N ALA A 275 -5.99 7.94 -16.28
CA ALA A 275 -7.27 8.59 -16.10
C ALA A 275 -7.04 10.07 -15.80
N HIS A 276 -7.76 10.92 -16.52
CA HIS A 276 -7.73 12.37 -16.38
C HIS A 276 -9.14 12.88 -16.14
N LEU A 277 -9.31 13.87 -15.28
CA LEU A 277 -10.62 14.38 -14.89
C LEU A 277 -10.76 15.87 -15.12
N PHE A 278 -11.32 16.26 -16.26
CA PHE A 278 -11.57 17.66 -16.55
C PHE A 278 -12.97 18.07 -16.05
N PHE A 279 -13.02 18.84 -14.97
CA PHE A 279 -14.26 19.15 -14.24
C PHE A 279 -15.02 17.89 -13.81
N PHE A 280 -15.97 17.42 -14.61
CA PHE A 280 -16.75 16.19 -14.39
C PHE A 280 -16.56 15.16 -15.52
N CYS A 281 -15.80 15.49 -16.56
CA CYS A 281 -15.52 14.60 -17.66
C CYS A 281 -14.28 13.76 -17.33
N LEU A 282 -14.52 12.50 -16.97
CA LEU A 282 -13.48 11.51 -16.77
C LEU A 282 -13.12 10.91 -18.12
N SER A 283 -11.89 11.14 -18.58
CA SER A 283 -11.32 10.54 -19.78
C SER A 283 -10.29 9.49 -19.40
N ILE A 284 -10.38 8.31 -20.03
CA ILE A 284 -9.52 7.17 -19.73
C ILE A 284 -8.88 6.66 -21.02
N TRP A 285 -7.55 6.58 -21.03
CA TRP A 285 -6.77 5.99 -22.11
C TRP A 285 -6.11 4.71 -21.60
N TRP A 286 -6.07 3.70 -22.46
CA TRP A 286 -5.37 2.46 -22.21
C TRP A 286 -4.16 2.35 -23.12
N ARG A 287 -3.06 1.80 -22.61
CA ARG A 287 -1.89 1.48 -23.40
C ARG A 287 -2.13 0.15 -24.11
N GLU A 288 -2.02 0.15 -25.43
CA GLU A 288 -2.16 -1.04 -26.27
C GLU A 288 -0.90 -1.30 -27.07
N VAL A 289 -0.74 -2.57 -27.44
CA VAL A 289 0.28 -3.01 -28.40
C VAL A 289 -0.44 -3.39 -29.69
N ASP A 290 -0.17 -2.65 -30.75
CA ASP A 290 -0.70 -2.90 -32.08
C ASP A 290 -0.18 -4.23 -32.63
N PRO A 291 -0.87 -4.86 -33.62
CA PRO A 291 -0.44 -6.13 -34.21
C PRO A 291 0.97 -6.10 -34.81
N ASP A 292 1.46 -4.92 -35.19
CA ASP A 292 2.80 -4.69 -35.72
C ASP A 292 3.87 -4.52 -34.63
N GLY A 293 3.48 -4.62 -33.36
CA GLY A 293 4.35 -4.44 -32.19
C GLY A 293 4.58 -2.97 -31.78
N GLY A 294 3.88 -2.03 -32.43
CA GLY A 294 3.84 -0.63 -32.00
C GLY A 294 3.11 -0.49 -30.67
N VAL A 295 3.57 0.43 -29.81
CA VAL A 295 2.91 0.71 -28.53
C VAL A 295 2.29 2.09 -28.62
N SER A 296 1.00 2.19 -28.36
CA SER A 296 0.23 3.43 -28.50
C SER A 296 -0.85 3.53 -27.42
N TRP A 297 -1.43 4.72 -27.27
CA TRP A 297 -2.58 4.95 -26.43
C TRP A 297 -3.86 4.79 -27.24
N THR A 298 -4.89 4.17 -26.65
CA THR A 298 -6.21 4.05 -27.27
C THR A 298 -6.92 5.39 -27.36
N GLN A 299 -7.99 5.48 -28.16
CA GLN A 299 -8.92 6.59 -28.03
C GLN A 299 -9.50 6.65 -26.60
N PRO A 300 -9.75 7.86 -26.07
CA PRO A 300 -10.28 8.02 -24.72
C PRO A 300 -11.69 7.45 -24.61
N ARG A 301 -11.95 6.80 -23.48
CA ARG A 301 -13.32 6.51 -23.01
C ARG A 301 -13.73 7.62 -22.06
N ASP A 302 -14.72 8.41 -22.48
CA ASP A 302 -15.26 9.51 -21.68
C ASP A 302 -16.46 9.08 -20.84
N ILE A 303 -16.49 9.51 -19.59
CA ILE A 303 -17.55 9.26 -18.62
C ILE A 303 -17.91 10.58 -17.95
N ASP A 304 -19.18 10.97 -18.01
CA ASP A 304 -19.69 12.14 -17.29
C ASP A 304 -19.99 11.77 -15.83
N LEU A 305 -19.09 12.14 -14.92
CA LEU A 305 -19.23 11.90 -13.48
C LEU A 305 -20.42 12.65 -12.88
N GLN A 306 -20.95 13.69 -13.53
CA GLN A 306 -22.14 14.40 -13.06
C GLN A 306 -23.39 13.51 -13.08
N THR A 307 -23.38 12.44 -13.88
CA THR A 307 -24.45 11.43 -13.93
C THR A 307 -24.38 10.40 -12.81
N ILE A 308 -23.22 10.29 -12.15
CA ILE A 308 -22.91 9.26 -11.14
C ILE A 308 -22.86 9.88 -9.74
N LEU A 309 -22.17 11.01 -9.61
CA LEU A 309 -22.00 11.72 -8.33
C LEU A 309 -23.34 12.29 -7.84
N PRO A 310 -23.52 12.43 -6.51
CA PRO A 310 -24.72 13.03 -5.96
C PRO A 310 -24.91 14.46 -6.46
N ALA A 311 -26.15 14.83 -6.81
CA ALA A 311 -26.47 16.19 -7.23
C ALA A 311 -26.17 17.18 -6.08
N SER A 312 -25.21 18.06 -6.30
CA SER A 312 -24.78 19.07 -5.35
C SER A 312 -24.13 20.25 -6.08
N ASP A 313 -24.13 21.41 -5.43
CA ASP A 313 -23.35 22.56 -5.88
C ASP A 313 -21.88 22.34 -5.48
N PHE A 314 -21.14 21.65 -6.33
CA PHE A 314 -19.70 21.48 -6.15
C PHE A 314 -19.01 22.82 -6.37
N THR A 315 -18.58 23.46 -5.28
CA THR A 315 -17.82 24.72 -5.32
C THR A 315 -16.42 24.53 -5.90
N VAL A 316 -15.92 23.30 -5.89
CA VAL A 316 -14.64 22.87 -6.43
C VAL A 316 -14.86 21.60 -7.25
N SER A 317 -14.19 21.49 -8.40
CA SER A 317 -14.25 20.30 -9.26
C SER A 317 -13.74 19.06 -8.52
N PRO A 318 -14.35 17.88 -8.70
CA PRO A 318 -13.84 16.63 -8.14
C PRO A 318 -12.38 16.34 -8.52
N GLU A 319 -11.68 15.61 -7.68
CA GLU A 319 -10.27 15.22 -7.88
C GLU A 319 -10.11 13.70 -7.90
N LEU A 320 -9.26 13.20 -8.80
CA LEU A 320 -8.79 11.82 -8.79
C LEU A 320 -7.69 11.66 -7.74
N VAL A 321 -7.82 10.64 -6.90
CA VAL A 321 -6.95 10.46 -5.73
C VAL A 321 -6.31 9.07 -5.66
N GLY A 322 -6.69 8.15 -6.55
CA GLY A 322 -6.05 6.83 -6.65
C GLY A 322 -6.90 5.82 -7.41
N SER A 323 -6.35 4.63 -7.59
CA SER A 323 -7.01 3.49 -8.22
C SER A 323 -6.70 2.19 -7.46
N VAL A 324 -7.47 1.14 -7.72
CA VAL A 324 -7.17 -0.20 -7.20
C VAL A 324 -6.57 -1.05 -8.31
N GLU A 325 -5.31 -1.42 -8.16
CA GLU A 325 -4.57 -2.19 -9.16
C GLU A 325 -5.24 -3.52 -9.53
N GLY A 326 -5.23 -3.83 -10.82
CA GLY A 326 -5.83 -5.04 -11.37
C GLY A 326 -7.36 -5.01 -11.37
N THR A 327 -7.95 -3.82 -11.24
CA THR A 327 -9.40 -3.59 -11.28
C THR A 327 -9.72 -2.32 -12.05
N ASP A 328 -11.00 -2.14 -12.39
CA ASP A 328 -11.48 -0.92 -13.02
C ASP A 328 -12.09 0.05 -11.97
N ILE A 329 -11.53 0.07 -10.76
CA ILE A 329 -11.99 0.92 -9.65
C ILE A 329 -11.07 2.12 -9.49
N ILE A 330 -11.67 3.31 -9.39
CA ILE A 330 -11.00 4.57 -9.07
C ILE A 330 -11.59 5.19 -7.81
N PHE A 331 -10.81 6.09 -7.21
CA PHE A 331 -11.23 6.92 -6.10
C PHE A 331 -11.34 8.38 -6.53
N VAL A 332 -12.44 9.01 -6.16
CA VAL A 332 -12.75 10.42 -6.45
C VAL A 332 -13.11 11.13 -5.16
N THR A 333 -12.48 12.27 -4.91
CA THR A 333 -12.82 13.12 -3.78
C THR A 333 -13.54 14.38 -4.25
N THR A 334 -14.53 14.79 -3.47
CA THR A 334 -15.35 15.98 -3.69
C THR A 334 -15.48 16.75 -2.38
N SER A 335 -16.16 17.90 -2.40
CA SER A 335 -16.55 18.62 -1.18
C SER A 335 -17.56 17.88 -0.29
N LEU A 336 -18.13 16.76 -0.74
CA LEU A 336 -19.05 15.93 0.06
C LEU A 336 -18.36 14.74 0.73
N GLY A 337 -17.16 14.40 0.27
CA GLY A 337 -16.45 13.20 0.71
C GLY A 337 -15.73 12.48 -0.43
N THR A 338 -15.16 11.34 -0.06
CA THR A 338 -14.41 10.42 -0.92
C THR A 338 -15.31 9.26 -1.35
N TYR A 339 -15.25 8.93 -2.64
CA TYR A 339 -16.05 7.89 -3.26
C TYR A 339 -15.18 6.87 -4.01
N GLU A 340 -15.65 5.63 -3.97
CA GLU A 340 -15.21 4.52 -4.81
C GLU A 340 -16.15 4.45 -6.03
N ILE A 341 -15.59 4.41 -7.24
CA ILE A 341 -16.32 4.28 -8.50
C ILE A 341 -15.82 3.05 -9.25
N ASP A 342 -16.72 2.12 -9.56
CA ASP A 342 -16.48 1.01 -10.49
C ASP A 342 -16.82 1.48 -11.91
N LEU A 343 -15.81 1.56 -12.78
CA LEU A 343 -15.93 2.09 -14.14
C LEU A 343 -16.62 1.12 -15.12
N LYS A 344 -16.78 -0.16 -14.76
CA LYS A 344 -17.56 -1.12 -15.55
C LYS A 344 -19.04 -0.99 -15.27
N SER A 345 -19.42 -1.00 -13.99
CA SER A 345 -20.82 -0.93 -13.57
C SER A 345 -21.34 0.50 -13.47
N LEU A 346 -20.46 1.50 -13.46
CA LEU A 346 -20.74 2.90 -13.12
C LEU A 346 -21.44 3.03 -11.77
N SER A 347 -21.12 2.13 -10.84
CA SER A 347 -21.64 2.16 -9.48
C SER A 347 -20.77 3.05 -8.59
N LEU A 348 -21.43 3.73 -7.66
CA LEU A 348 -20.83 4.65 -6.72
C LEU A 348 -21.01 4.16 -5.29
N LYS A 349 -19.95 4.22 -4.50
CA LYS A 349 -19.98 3.92 -3.08
C LYS A 349 -19.24 5.01 -2.31
N MET A 350 -19.91 5.64 -1.35
CA MET A 350 -19.26 6.59 -0.44
C MET A 350 -18.37 5.84 0.55
N LEU A 351 -17.10 6.22 0.62
CA LEU A 351 -16.14 5.64 1.57
C LEU A 351 -16.08 6.44 2.87
N SER A 352 -16.04 7.77 2.77
CA SER A 352 -15.99 8.65 3.93
C SER A 352 -16.51 10.04 3.58
N SER A 353 -17.36 10.60 4.45
CA SER A 353 -17.77 12.01 4.38
C SER A 353 -16.84 12.93 5.16
N LYS A 354 -15.82 12.40 5.83
CA LYS A 354 -14.82 13.16 6.60
C LYS A 354 -13.56 13.47 5.81
N LEU A 355 -13.40 12.80 4.67
CA LEU A 355 -12.29 12.96 3.75
C LEU A 355 -12.85 13.65 2.51
N ASP A 356 -12.91 14.97 2.54
CA ASP A 356 -13.55 15.85 1.56
C ASP A 356 -12.57 16.93 1.10
N GLN A 357 -12.62 17.35 -0.16
CA GLN A 357 -11.60 18.17 -0.86
C GLN A 357 -11.03 19.38 -0.09
N HIS A 358 -9.70 19.56 -0.13
CA HIS A 358 -9.01 20.70 0.47
C HIS A 358 -8.21 21.46 -0.61
N PRO A 359 -8.44 22.77 -0.79
CA PRO A 359 -8.00 23.53 -1.97
C PRO A 359 -6.48 23.72 -2.15
N HIS A 360 -5.67 23.15 -1.24
CA HIS A 360 -4.21 23.28 -1.24
C HIS A 360 -3.49 21.96 -0.91
N VAL A 361 -4.21 20.84 -0.87
CA VAL A 361 -3.62 19.54 -0.55
C VAL A 361 -4.12 18.53 -1.56
N ARG A 362 -3.21 18.06 -2.42
CA ARG A 362 -3.48 16.95 -3.29
C ARG A 362 -3.45 15.67 -2.47
N TRP A 363 -4.56 14.92 -2.48
CA TRP A 363 -4.59 13.65 -1.78
C TRP A 363 -4.21 12.49 -2.64
N THR A 364 -3.62 11.52 -1.95
CA THR A 364 -3.37 10.21 -2.49
C THR A 364 -4.00 9.19 -1.56
N LEU A 365 -4.71 8.24 -2.17
CA LEU A 365 -5.34 7.11 -1.52
C LEU A 365 -4.62 5.83 -1.89
N PHE A 366 -4.22 5.08 -0.86
CA PHE A 366 -3.52 3.81 -0.99
C PHE A 366 -4.46 2.68 -0.53
N PRO A 367 -5.10 1.94 -1.46
CA PRO A 367 -6.02 0.88 -1.08
C PRO A 367 -5.29 -0.29 -0.43
N TYR A 368 -5.74 -0.69 0.75
CA TYR A 368 -5.22 -1.89 1.43
C TYR A 368 -6.03 -3.11 1.01
N VAL A 369 -5.54 -3.78 -0.03
CA VAL A 369 -6.15 -4.98 -0.61
C VAL A 369 -5.43 -6.22 -0.11
N SER A 370 -6.15 -7.08 0.60
CA SER A 370 -5.56 -8.25 1.24
C SER A 370 -6.61 -9.27 1.68
N PHE A 371 -6.29 -10.57 1.61
CA PHE A 371 -7.07 -11.57 2.33
C PHE A 371 -6.76 -11.50 3.83
N TYR A 372 -7.79 -11.55 4.65
CA TYR A 372 -7.61 -11.62 6.08
C TYR A 372 -7.22 -13.04 6.51
N HIS A 373 -6.03 -13.17 7.10
CA HIS A 373 -5.54 -14.42 7.66
C HIS A 373 -5.37 -14.26 9.17
N PRO A 374 -6.17 -14.96 10.01
CA PRO A 374 -6.03 -14.87 11.45
C PRO A 374 -4.61 -15.26 11.89
N PRO A 375 -3.93 -14.43 12.69
CA PRO A 375 -2.57 -14.73 13.12
C PRO A 375 -2.54 -15.99 13.99
N ALA A 376 -1.52 -16.82 13.79
CA ALA A 376 -1.15 -17.82 14.79
C ALA A 376 -0.75 -17.09 16.07
N ALA A 377 -1.26 -17.49 17.23
CA ALA A 377 -0.83 -16.87 18.48
C ALA A 377 0.69 -17.02 18.61
N ALA A 378 1.41 -15.90 18.72
CA ALA A 378 2.77 -15.92 19.24
C ALA A 378 2.70 -16.62 20.61
N GLY A 379 3.45 -17.70 20.78
CA GLY A 379 3.63 -18.30 22.09
C GLY A 379 4.22 -17.22 22.99
N GLY A 380 3.40 -16.62 23.84
CA GLY A 380 3.88 -15.67 24.83
C GLY A 380 4.93 -16.36 25.68
N VAL A 381 6.18 -15.93 25.54
CA VAL A 381 7.17 -16.12 26.59
C VAL A 381 6.67 -15.26 27.73
N LEU A 382 5.91 -15.86 28.64
CA LEU A 382 5.77 -15.34 29.99
C LEU A 382 7.19 -15.21 30.52
N ALA A 383 7.67 -13.96 30.62
CA ALA A 383 8.78 -13.67 31.50
C ALA A 383 8.31 -14.09 32.90
N GLU A 384 8.75 -15.27 33.35
CA GLU A 384 8.67 -15.64 34.75
C GLU A 384 9.45 -14.57 35.51
N ALA A 385 8.72 -13.72 36.22
CA ALA A 385 9.30 -12.90 37.27
C ALA A 385 9.90 -13.87 38.28
N SER A 386 11.22 -13.99 38.28
CA SER A 386 11.96 -14.65 39.35
C SER A 386 11.70 -13.86 40.63
N SER A 387 10.87 -14.42 41.50
CA SER A 387 10.79 -14.02 42.89
C SER A 387 12.11 -14.41 43.57
N ASP A 388 13.00 -13.43 43.74
CA ASP A 388 14.12 -13.57 44.66
C ASP A 388 13.55 -13.57 46.09
N GLU A 389 13.59 -14.75 46.71
CA GLU A 389 13.41 -14.92 48.15
C GLU A 389 14.60 -14.31 48.89
N GLU A 390 14.34 -13.29 49.72
CA GLU A 390 15.27 -12.89 50.77
C GLU A 390 15.38 -13.99 51.85
N PRO A 391 16.58 -14.28 52.37
CA PRO A 391 16.72 -14.90 53.67
C PRO A 391 16.95 -13.81 54.74
N GLY A 392 16.01 -13.70 55.66
CA GLY A 392 16.15 -12.87 56.84
C GLY A 392 17.14 -13.44 57.88
N HIS A 393 17.84 -12.53 58.56
CA HIS A 393 18.32 -12.56 59.95
C HIS A 393 19.30 -11.38 60.10
N GLY A 394 19.27 -10.51 61.11
CA GLY A 394 18.52 -10.38 62.36
C GLY A 394 19.24 -9.32 63.20
N ASN A 395 18.49 -8.60 64.06
CA ASN A 395 18.90 -7.78 65.23
C ASN A 395 20.08 -6.79 65.06
N GLU A 396 20.02 -5.52 65.47
CA GLU A 396 19.95 -5.07 66.87
C GLU A 396 19.88 -3.52 66.90
N GLU A 397 19.13 -3.01 67.88
CA GLU A 397 19.30 -1.77 68.66
C GLU A 397 19.49 -0.37 68.00
N ALA A 398 18.44 0.43 68.22
CA ALA A 398 18.43 1.77 68.84
C ALA A 398 19.61 2.73 68.60
N GLU A 399 19.32 3.90 68.02
CA GLU A 399 19.56 5.17 68.70
C GLU A 399 18.74 6.32 68.08
N VAL A 400 18.37 7.25 68.97
CA VAL A 400 17.54 8.42 68.76
C VAL A 400 18.45 9.61 68.44
N SER A 401 18.21 10.37 67.37
CA SER A 401 18.35 11.84 67.43
C SER A 401 17.60 12.53 66.30
N SER A 402 16.62 13.33 66.69
CA SER A 402 16.13 14.49 65.96
C SER A 402 17.24 15.54 65.81
N ILE A 403 17.24 16.34 64.73
CA ILE A 403 17.32 17.82 64.70
C ILE A 403 17.76 18.34 63.30
N GLU A 404 16.84 19.15 62.74
CA GLU A 404 16.94 20.41 61.99
C GLU A 404 17.88 20.69 60.80
N GLU A 405 17.26 21.34 59.80
CA GLU A 405 17.70 22.46 58.93
C GLU A 405 18.92 22.21 58.00
N VAL A 406 18.84 22.47 56.69
CA VAL A 406 18.40 23.69 55.97
C VAL A 406 17.74 23.35 54.63
#